data_AF-A0A1Q8WQL8-F1
#
_entry.id   AF-A0A1Q8WQL8-F1
#
_cell.length_a   1.000
_cell.length_b   1.000
_cell.length_c   1.000
_cell.angle_alpha   90.00
_cell.angle_beta   90.00
_cell.angle_gamma   90.00
#
_symmetry.space_group_name_H-M   'P 1'
#
loop_
_entity.id
_entity.type
_entity.pdbx_description
1 polymer ?
#
loop_
_entity_poly.entity_id
_entity_poly.type
_entity_poly.pdbx_seq_one_letter_code
_entity_poly.pdbx_strand_id
1 'polypeptide(L)'
;MSIRGDLRVGETLRGSLRKRSRSYTVMGRVVLKRRDQGSRRFIRWEQWRLIDDDGQEFWLEIHRDTNKVVLLEPVPVQPTIDPLTLEVGQTLRLKVNGRSYSVEVKNVHRADIDHKVGTIPHLIGAVTTTTCVELRVKGARKPLSSIVIDEHRRREHEAYRITTLAPEQQSKIFGRYVSRPWWAPGVARRLGRWISSVGPGLWGGWKSPLFWFIPFLILMTILAWTDDDDFNPAEDGSVFRNRSVYGGGGGGVGK
;
A
#
# COMPACT_ATOMS: atom_id res chain seq x y z
N MET A 1 -6.79 -5.67 -11.05
CA MET A 1 -6.14 -4.60 -10.24
C MET A 1 -5.03 -5.22 -9.38
N SER A 2 -3.76 -5.04 -9.76
CA SER A 2 -2.64 -5.77 -9.12
C SER A 2 -2.23 -5.11 -7.79
N ILE A 3 -2.25 -5.91 -6.72
CA ILE A 3 -1.88 -5.54 -5.34
C ILE A 3 -0.36 -5.72 -5.18
N ARG A 4 0.36 -4.65 -4.79
CA ARG A 4 1.81 -4.70 -4.56
C ARG A 4 2.20 -4.94 -3.10
N GLY A 5 1.38 -4.55 -2.13
CA GLY A 5 1.57 -4.98 -0.74
C GLY A 5 1.34 -6.47 -0.60
N ASP A 6 2.29 -7.20 -0.03
CA ASP A 6 2.09 -8.59 0.35
C ASP A 6 1.49 -8.70 1.75
N LEU A 7 0.38 -7.98 1.96
CA LEU A 7 -0.33 -7.90 3.22
C LEU A 7 -1.80 -8.34 3.07
N ARG A 8 -2.39 -8.80 4.17
CA ARG A 8 -3.79 -9.22 4.26
C ARG A 8 -4.42 -8.64 5.51
N VAL A 9 -5.61 -8.04 5.36
CA VAL A 9 -6.38 -7.57 6.51
C VAL A 9 -6.69 -8.75 7.43
N GLY A 10 -6.49 -8.55 8.73
CA GLY A 10 -6.63 -9.56 9.78
C GLY A 10 -5.39 -10.41 10.04
N GLU A 11 -4.33 -10.30 9.24
CA GLU A 11 -3.09 -11.04 9.51
C GLU A 11 -2.26 -10.36 10.62
N THR A 12 -1.46 -11.16 11.31
CA THR A 12 -0.47 -10.69 12.28
C THR A 12 0.94 -10.85 11.73
N LEU A 13 1.69 -9.77 11.73
CA LEU A 13 3.13 -9.72 11.43
C LEU A 13 3.89 -9.75 12.75
N ARG A 14 5.04 -10.44 12.80
CA ARG A 14 5.86 -10.55 14.01
C ARG A 14 7.30 -10.28 13.67
N GLY A 15 7.90 -9.30 14.34
CA GLY A 15 9.30 -8.95 14.11
C GLY A 15 9.83 -8.09 15.24
N SER A 16 10.75 -7.19 14.90
CA SER A 16 11.44 -6.35 15.88
C SER A 16 11.63 -4.92 15.39
N LEU A 17 11.17 -3.96 16.18
CA LEU A 17 11.38 -2.54 15.96
C LEU A 17 12.23 -2.00 17.11
N ARG A 18 13.37 -1.36 16.79
CA ARG A 18 14.33 -0.81 17.78
C ARG A 18 14.73 -1.82 18.87
N LYS A 19 15.04 -3.05 18.46
CA LYS A 19 15.46 -4.19 19.32
C LYS A 19 14.38 -4.71 20.28
N ARG A 20 13.12 -4.29 20.15
CA ARG A 20 11.99 -4.85 20.88
C ARG A 20 11.18 -5.74 19.96
N SER A 21 10.84 -6.94 20.43
CA SER A 21 9.88 -7.80 19.74
C SER A 21 8.54 -7.08 19.67
N ARG A 22 7.88 -7.15 18.51
CA ARG A 22 6.56 -6.55 18.27
C ARG A 22 5.71 -7.42 17.38
N SER A 23 4.42 -7.37 17.63
CA SER A 23 3.41 -7.97 16.77
C SER A 23 2.52 -6.88 16.19
N TYR A 24 2.26 -6.91 14.89
CA TYR A 24 1.41 -5.93 14.22
C TYR A 24 0.22 -6.63 13.57
N THR A 25 -0.99 -6.21 13.92
CA THR A 25 -2.22 -6.67 13.26
C THR A 25 -2.57 -5.71 12.12
N VAL A 26 -2.76 -6.27 10.92
CA VAL A 26 -3.14 -5.49 9.74
C VAL A 26 -4.64 -5.20 9.80
N MET A 27 -5.00 -3.95 10.03
CA MET A 27 -6.41 -3.56 10.26
C MET A 27 -7.14 -3.15 8.99
N GLY A 28 -6.41 -2.62 8.00
CA GLY A 28 -7.03 -2.12 6.79
C GLY A 28 -6.03 -1.59 5.78
N ARG A 29 -6.55 -1.29 4.59
CA ARG A 29 -5.82 -0.76 3.45
C ARG A 29 -6.60 0.37 2.79
N VAL A 30 -5.88 1.41 2.42
CA VAL A 30 -6.34 2.47 1.52
C VAL A 30 -5.40 2.52 0.32
N VAL A 31 -5.93 2.59 -0.90
CA VAL A 31 -5.15 2.80 -2.12
C VAL A 31 -5.35 4.23 -2.55
N LEU A 32 -4.26 4.98 -2.60
CA LEU A 32 -4.25 6.35 -3.07
C LEU A 32 -3.71 6.42 -4.51
N LYS A 33 -4.27 7.34 -5.29
CA LYS A 33 -3.78 7.69 -6.62
C LYS A 33 -3.67 9.19 -6.77
N ARG A 34 -2.65 9.66 -7.47
CA ARG A 34 -2.47 11.06 -7.83
C ARG A 34 -2.01 11.14 -9.28
N ARG A 35 -2.48 12.15 -10.01
CA ARG A 35 -1.94 12.45 -11.33
C ARG A 35 -0.53 13.03 -11.20
N ASP A 36 0.42 12.46 -11.92
CA ASP A 36 1.75 13.02 -12.03
C ASP A 36 1.69 14.39 -12.73
N GLN A 37 2.41 15.39 -12.22
CA GLN A 37 2.34 16.75 -12.78
C GLN A 37 3.02 16.86 -14.15
N GLY A 38 3.94 15.94 -14.47
CA GLY A 38 4.67 15.92 -15.75
C GLY A 38 4.16 14.89 -16.76
N SER A 39 3.17 14.06 -16.42
CA SER A 39 2.71 13.00 -17.32
C SER A 39 1.22 12.69 -17.16
N ARG A 40 0.62 12.04 -18.16
CA ARG A 40 -0.75 11.53 -18.05
C ARG A 40 -0.87 10.32 -17.10
N ARG A 41 0.24 9.87 -16.48
CA ARG A 41 0.27 8.69 -15.62
C ARG A 41 -0.23 9.01 -14.21
N PHE A 42 -0.83 8.01 -13.57
CA PHE A 42 -1.22 8.08 -12.18
C PHE A 42 -0.16 7.39 -11.32
N ILE A 43 0.40 8.12 -10.36
CA ILE A 43 1.21 7.56 -9.29
C ILE A 43 0.26 6.93 -8.28
N ARG A 44 0.51 5.67 -7.91
CA ARG A 44 -0.32 4.94 -6.94
C ARG A 44 0.51 4.41 -5.80
N TRP A 45 -0.05 4.44 -4.60
CA TRP A 45 0.56 3.83 -3.42
C TRP A 45 -0.50 3.25 -2.51
N GLU A 46 -0.10 2.23 -1.75
CA GLU A 46 -0.95 1.53 -0.81
C GLU A 46 -0.58 1.96 0.60
N GLN A 47 -1.56 2.36 1.39
CA GLN A 47 -1.42 2.72 2.78
C GLN A 47 -2.10 1.64 3.64
N TRP A 48 -1.31 0.97 4.46
CA TRP A 48 -1.76 -0.12 5.31
C TRP A 48 -1.76 0.34 6.77
N ARG A 49 -2.90 0.17 7.43
CA ARG A 49 -3.07 0.47 8.84
C ARG A 49 -2.67 -0.74 9.67
N LEU A 50 -1.77 -0.54 10.60
CA LEU A 50 -1.25 -1.55 11.51
C LEU A 50 -1.54 -1.12 12.95
N ILE A 51 -1.92 -2.06 13.81
CA ILE A 51 -1.98 -1.83 15.26
C ILE A 51 -0.99 -2.80 15.91
N ASP A 52 -0.10 -2.29 16.75
CA ASP A 52 0.83 -3.13 17.48
C ASP A 52 0.18 -3.81 18.70
N ASP A 53 0.97 -4.62 19.40
CA ASP A 53 0.59 -5.29 20.65
C ASP A 53 0.27 -4.33 21.80
N ASP A 54 0.81 -3.11 21.77
CA ASP A 54 0.54 -2.04 22.73
C ASP A 54 -0.72 -1.22 22.36
N GLY A 55 -1.39 -1.53 21.24
CA GLY A 55 -2.54 -0.79 20.73
C GLY A 55 -2.18 0.50 19.98
N GLN A 56 -0.90 0.78 19.78
CA GLN A 56 -0.41 1.93 19.03
C GLN A 56 -0.61 1.72 17.52
N GLU A 57 -1.14 2.75 16.85
CA GLU A 57 -1.37 2.73 15.41
C GLU A 57 -0.12 3.12 14.63
N PHE A 58 0.22 2.32 13.62
CA PHE A 58 1.26 2.59 12.64
C PHE A 58 0.65 2.57 11.25
N TRP A 59 1.31 3.26 10.31
CA TRP A 59 0.96 3.18 8.90
C TRP A 59 2.16 2.70 8.10
N LEU A 60 1.89 1.91 7.07
CA LEU A 60 2.89 1.45 6.13
C LEU A 60 2.48 1.87 4.73
N GLU A 61 3.31 2.64 4.06
CA GLU A 61 3.10 3.04 2.68
C GLU A 61 3.97 2.22 1.74
N ILE A 62 3.37 1.71 0.68
CA ILE A 62 4.05 0.93 -0.35
C ILE A 62 3.79 1.64 -1.68
N HIS A 63 4.80 2.36 -2.17
CA HIS A 63 4.74 3.03 -3.46
C HIS A 63 4.79 1.98 -4.56
N ARG A 64 3.80 1.99 -5.45
CA ARG A 64 3.73 0.98 -6.50
C ARG A 64 4.93 1.12 -7.41
N ASP A 65 5.11 2.26 -8.05
CA ASP A 65 6.06 2.37 -9.18
C ASP A 65 7.53 2.19 -8.77
N THR A 66 7.87 2.51 -7.53
CA THR A 66 9.25 2.47 -7.03
C THR A 66 9.53 1.31 -6.08
N ASN A 67 8.51 0.54 -5.68
CA ASN A 67 8.56 -0.45 -4.59
C ASN A 67 9.14 0.11 -3.27
N LYS A 68 9.13 1.44 -3.09
CA LYS A 68 9.56 2.07 -1.83
C LYS A 68 8.56 1.73 -0.75
N VAL A 69 9.07 1.27 0.39
CA VAL A 69 8.30 1.00 1.60
C VAL A 69 8.65 2.04 2.64
N VAL A 70 7.63 2.67 3.20
CA VAL A 70 7.76 3.75 4.18
C VAL A 70 6.95 3.37 5.41
N LEU A 71 7.62 3.27 6.56
CA LEU A 71 6.97 3.15 7.85
C LEU A 71 6.68 4.54 8.41
N LEU A 72 5.44 4.73 8.80
CA LEU A 72 4.91 5.94 9.42
C LEU A 72 4.61 5.64 10.89
N GLU A 73 5.42 6.21 11.76
CA GLU A 73 5.29 6.06 13.21
C GLU A 73 4.65 7.33 13.79
N PRO A 74 3.64 7.21 14.67
CA PRO A 74 2.95 8.37 15.22
C PRO A 74 3.89 9.21 16.09
N VAL A 75 3.73 10.52 15.99
CA VAL A 75 4.48 11.52 16.72
C VAL A 75 3.50 12.62 17.18
N PRO A 76 3.37 12.86 18.49
CA PRO A 76 2.55 13.95 18.98
C PRO A 76 3.09 15.32 18.55
N VAL A 77 2.21 16.16 18.02
CA VAL A 77 2.48 17.52 17.56
C VAL A 77 1.50 18.53 18.17
N GLN A 78 2.00 19.74 18.48
CA GLN A 78 1.17 20.85 18.95
C GLN A 78 1.61 22.18 18.30
N PRO A 79 0.68 23.08 17.94
CA PRO A 79 -0.78 22.90 17.97
C PRO A 79 -1.27 21.89 16.92
N THR A 80 -2.55 21.50 16.98
CA THR A 80 -3.18 20.75 15.86
C THR A 80 -3.13 21.59 14.60
N ILE A 81 -2.76 20.98 13.48
CA ILE A 81 -2.61 21.65 12.20
C ILE A 81 -3.66 21.13 11.24
N ASP A 82 -4.31 22.04 10.53
CA ASP A 82 -5.15 21.69 9.41
C ASP A 82 -4.29 21.55 8.15
N PRO A 83 -4.15 20.35 7.56
CA PRO A 83 -3.36 20.18 6.34
C PRO A 83 -3.90 20.98 5.14
N LEU A 84 -5.18 21.37 5.16
CA LEU A 84 -5.81 22.13 4.08
C LEU A 84 -5.36 23.60 4.01
N THR A 85 -4.82 24.14 5.11
CA THR A 85 -4.42 25.54 5.20
C THR A 85 -2.93 25.77 4.92
N LEU A 86 -2.20 24.72 4.53
CA LEU A 86 -0.75 24.75 4.40
C LEU A 86 -0.30 24.91 2.96
N GLU A 87 0.75 25.72 2.77
CA GLU A 87 1.35 25.98 1.46
C GLU A 87 2.84 25.62 1.45
N VAL A 88 3.34 25.18 0.29
CA VAL A 88 4.76 24.82 0.12
C VAL A 88 5.65 26.03 0.40
N GLY A 89 6.71 25.83 1.18
CA GLY A 89 7.64 26.86 1.62
C GLY A 89 7.23 27.57 2.92
N GLN A 90 5.98 27.42 3.37
CA GLN A 90 5.54 27.97 4.64
C GLN A 90 6.35 27.40 5.81
N THR A 91 6.75 28.27 6.74
CA THR A 91 7.47 27.86 7.95
C THR A 91 6.59 28.06 9.18
N LEU A 92 6.53 27.04 10.03
CA LEU A 92 5.71 27.01 11.25
C LEU A 92 6.57 26.69 12.47
N ARG A 93 6.09 27.06 13.66
CA ARG A 93 6.66 26.59 14.93
C ARG A 93 5.76 25.52 15.53
N LEU A 94 6.28 24.32 15.68
CA LEU A 94 5.56 23.18 16.25
C LEU A 94 6.32 22.61 17.44
N LYS A 95 5.59 22.14 18.46
CA LYS A 95 6.13 21.23 19.45
C LYS A 95 5.98 19.81 18.92
N VAL A 96 7.09 19.11 18.71
CA VAL A 96 7.15 17.71 18.27
C VAL A 96 7.72 16.92 19.44
N ASN A 97 6.97 15.94 19.98
CA ASN A 97 7.31 15.26 21.23
C ASN A 97 7.58 16.25 22.39
N GLY A 98 6.77 17.31 22.49
CA GLY A 98 6.91 18.34 23.52
C GLY A 98 8.04 19.36 23.30
N ARG A 99 8.96 19.13 22.35
CA ARG A 99 10.07 20.04 22.05
C ARG A 99 9.74 20.93 20.87
N SER A 100 10.04 22.23 21.00
CA SER A 100 9.79 23.21 19.93
C SER A 100 10.79 23.08 18.79
N TYR A 101 10.27 23.05 17.56
CA TYR A 101 11.01 23.04 16.32
C TYR A 101 10.42 24.05 15.33
N SER A 102 11.28 24.56 14.45
CA SER A 102 10.84 25.20 13.20
C SER A 102 10.64 24.11 12.16
N VAL A 103 9.47 24.06 11.54
CA VAL A 103 9.17 23.13 10.46
C VAL A 103 8.87 23.90 9.19
N GLU A 104 9.25 23.34 8.05
CA GLU A 104 9.00 23.89 6.74
C GLU A 104 8.11 22.94 5.95
N VAL A 105 7.07 23.47 5.32
CA VAL A 105 6.20 22.70 4.42
C VAL A 105 6.97 22.42 3.15
N LYS A 106 7.37 21.16 2.96
CA LYS A 106 8.19 20.75 1.82
C LYS A 106 7.32 20.41 0.61
N ASN A 107 6.17 19.78 0.84
CA ASN A 107 5.29 19.33 -0.22
C ASN A 107 3.85 19.27 0.29
N VAL A 108 2.91 19.73 -0.53
CA VAL A 108 1.48 19.62 -0.30
C VAL A 108 0.89 18.97 -1.54
N HIS A 109 0.13 17.89 -1.36
CA HIS A 109 -0.52 17.25 -2.48
C HIS A 109 -1.85 16.63 -2.11
N ARG A 110 -2.76 16.67 -3.09
CA ARG A 110 -4.04 15.98 -3.03
C ARG A 110 -3.92 14.62 -3.72
N ALA A 111 -4.55 13.61 -3.15
CA ALA A 111 -4.62 12.27 -3.70
C ALA A 111 -6.07 11.77 -3.66
N ASP A 112 -6.49 11.06 -4.69
CA ASP A 112 -7.79 10.40 -4.73
C ASP A 112 -7.70 9.05 -4.01
N ILE A 113 -8.76 8.71 -3.29
CA ILE A 113 -8.94 7.41 -2.66
C ILE A 113 -9.58 6.48 -3.69
N ASP A 114 -8.78 5.57 -4.23
CA ASP A 114 -9.20 4.64 -5.29
C ASP A 114 -9.97 3.44 -4.71
N HIS A 115 -9.51 2.91 -3.57
CA HIS A 115 -10.06 1.70 -2.98
C HIS A 115 -9.74 1.57 -1.49
N LYS A 116 -10.68 1.01 -0.71
CA LYS A 116 -10.57 0.79 0.74
C LYS A 116 -10.96 -0.65 1.10
N VAL A 117 -10.24 -1.24 2.06
CA VAL A 117 -10.56 -2.55 2.65
C VAL A 117 -10.29 -2.52 4.15
N GLY A 118 -11.13 -3.14 4.97
CA GLY A 118 -10.94 -3.25 6.42
C GLY A 118 -11.28 -1.97 7.20
N THR A 119 -10.80 -1.91 8.44
CA THR A 119 -11.20 -0.90 9.43
C THR A 119 -10.28 0.31 9.38
N ILE A 120 -10.78 1.42 8.83
CA ILE A 120 -10.10 2.74 8.79
C ILE A 120 -11.02 3.78 9.46
N PRO A 121 -10.69 4.24 10.69
CA PRO A 121 -11.62 4.96 11.58
C PRO A 121 -11.87 6.44 11.23
N HIS A 122 -11.02 7.06 10.40
CA HIS A 122 -10.99 8.53 10.21
C HIS A 122 -11.43 9.00 8.83
N LEU A 123 -12.11 8.14 8.08
CA LEU A 123 -12.77 8.48 6.83
C LEU A 123 -14.25 8.78 7.12
N ILE A 124 -14.60 10.06 7.31
CA ILE A 124 -15.98 10.51 7.55
C ILE A 124 -16.72 10.63 6.22
N GLY A 125 -17.69 9.74 5.98
CA GLY A 125 -18.50 9.76 4.76
C GLY A 125 -17.76 9.27 3.50
N ALA A 126 -18.27 9.62 2.32
CA ALA A 126 -17.65 9.29 1.04
C ALA A 126 -16.45 10.21 0.75
N VAL A 127 -15.42 10.17 1.59
CA VAL A 127 -14.16 10.87 1.31
C VAL A 127 -13.55 10.26 0.06
N THR A 128 -13.57 11.00 -1.04
CA THR A 128 -12.99 10.60 -2.32
C THR A 128 -11.56 11.08 -2.49
N THR A 129 -11.11 12.03 -1.67
CA THR A 129 -9.78 12.63 -1.76
C THR A 129 -9.20 12.93 -0.39
N THR A 130 -7.88 12.88 -0.25
CA THR A 130 -7.16 13.28 0.96
C THR A 130 -6.05 14.28 0.62
N THR A 131 -5.79 15.20 1.54
CA THR A 131 -4.66 16.14 1.46
C THR A 131 -3.52 15.66 2.33
N CYS A 132 -2.34 15.51 1.72
CA CYS A 132 -1.11 15.06 2.37
C CYS A 132 -0.09 16.18 2.39
N VAL A 133 0.47 16.45 3.56
CA VAL A 133 1.49 17.47 3.78
C VAL A 133 2.76 16.83 4.33
N GLU A 134 3.87 16.94 3.58
CA GLU A 134 5.20 16.59 4.07
C GLU A 134 5.87 17.82 4.70
N LEU A 135 6.22 17.73 5.97
CA LEU A 135 6.91 18.76 6.73
C LEU A 135 8.36 18.33 6.98
N ARG A 136 9.29 19.26 6.80
CA ARG A 136 10.69 19.10 7.16
C ARG A 136 10.96 19.77 8.50
N VAL A 137 11.48 19.04 9.47
CA VAL A 137 11.78 19.55 10.80
C VAL A 137 13.23 20.07 10.85
N LYS A 138 13.41 21.39 10.96
CA LYS A 138 14.74 22.03 11.01
C LYS A 138 15.41 21.78 12.36
N GLY A 139 16.70 21.43 12.33
CA GLY A 139 17.50 21.19 13.54
C GLY A 139 17.22 19.88 14.27
N ALA A 140 16.32 19.03 13.76
CA ALA A 140 16.10 17.70 14.30
C ALA A 140 17.18 16.72 13.84
N ARG A 141 17.63 15.84 14.74
CA ARG A 141 18.49 14.71 14.38
C ARG A 141 17.68 13.70 13.57
N LYS A 142 18.30 13.03 12.59
CA LYS A 142 17.67 11.87 11.92
C LYS A 142 17.31 10.82 12.99
N PRO A 143 16.09 10.23 12.97
CA PRO A 143 15.11 10.18 11.88
C PRO A 143 13.96 11.21 11.94
N LEU A 144 13.93 12.16 12.90
CA LEU A 144 12.82 13.14 13.04
C LEU A 144 12.86 14.28 12.02
N SER A 145 13.69 14.20 10.98
CA SER A 145 13.88 15.28 10.01
C SER A 145 12.68 15.50 9.07
N SER A 146 11.79 14.51 8.95
CA SER A 146 10.59 14.58 8.11
C SER A 146 9.40 13.96 8.82
N ILE A 147 8.28 14.67 8.82
CA ILE A 147 6.98 14.20 9.31
C ILE A 147 5.93 14.43 8.24
N VAL A 148 4.85 13.65 8.25
CA VAL A 148 3.71 13.78 7.34
C VAL A 148 2.43 13.95 8.15
N ILE A 149 1.55 14.81 7.65
CA ILE A 149 0.17 14.94 8.11
C ILE A 149 -0.72 14.57 6.94
N ASP A 150 -1.67 13.67 7.18
CA ASP A 150 -2.58 13.19 6.17
C ASP A 150 -4.00 13.39 6.68
N GLU A 151 -4.79 14.15 5.94
CA GLU A 151 -6.12 14.59 6.32
C GLU A 151 -7.03 13.42 6.73
N HIS A 152 -7.07 12.35 5.92
CA HIS A 152 -7.92 11.19 6.21
C HIS A 152 -7.46 10.32 7.39
N ARG A 153 -6.24 10.55 7.91
CA ARG A 153 -5.69 9.87 9.09
C ARG A 153 -5.71 10.76 10.32
N ARG A 154 -6.12 12.02 10.18
CA ARG A 154 -5.91 13.07 11.18
C ARG A 154 -6.60 12.68 12.48
N ARG A 155 -5.78 12.25 13.44
CA ARG A 155 -6.12 12.29 14.86
C ARG A 155 -5.71 13.64 15.40
N GLU A 156 -6.44 14.13 16.40
CA GLU A 156 -6.06 15.37 17.08
C GLU A 156 -4.61 15.26 17.58
N HIS A 157 -3.80 16.28 17.28
CA HIS A 157 -2.41 16.38 17.76
C HIS A 157 -1.45 15.26 17.29
N GLU A 158 -1.74 14.51 16.24
CA GLU A 158 -0.82 13.48 15.71
C GLU A 158 -0.33 13.81 14.29
N ALA A 159 0.99 13.70 14.11
CA ALA A 159 1.65 13.60 12.81
C ALA A 159 2.39 12.26 12.75
N TYR A 160 2.91 11.88 11.59
CA TYR A 160 3.68 10.65 11.44
C TYR A 160 5.10 10.92 11.01
N ARG A 161 6.07 10.33 11.71
CA ARG A 161 7.47 10.33 11.29
C ARG A 161 7.66 9.36 10.12
N ILE A 162 8.35 9.84 9.10
CA ILE A 162 8.64 9.08 7.88
C ILE A 162 9.94 8.29 8.04
N THR A 163 9.88 6.97 7.88
CA THR A 163 11.06 6.10 7.85
C THR A 163 11.02 5.19 6.61
N THR A 164 11.85 5.48 5.61
CA THR A 164 12.01 4.59 4.46
C THR A 164 12.71 3.30 4.89
N LEU A 165 12.11 2.16 4.55
CA LEU A 165 12.60 0.84 4.94
C LEU A 165 13.32 0.15 3.78
N ALA A 166 14.59 -0.17 4.01
CA ALA A 166 15.33 -1.13 3.19
C ALA A 166 14.73 -2.55 3.34
N PRO A 167 14.93 -3.44 2.36
CA PRO A 167 14.38 -4.80 2.41
C PRO A 167 14.72 -5.56 3.70
N GLU A 168 15.95 -5.45 4.19
CA GLU A 168 16.43 -6.11 5.42
C GLU A 168 15.71 -5.55 6.65
N GLN A 169 15.41 -4.24 6.65
CA GLN A 169 14.65 -3.60 7.71
C GLN A 169 13.19 -4.05 7.70
N GLN A 170 12.59 -4.26 6.52
CA GLN A 170 11.23 -4.81 6.42
C GLN A 170 11.18 -6.21 7.05
N SER A 171 12.09 -7.10 6.66
CA SER A 171 12.17 -8.45 7.23
C SER A 171 12.39 -8.41 8.73
N LYS A 172 13.27 -7.53 9.22
CA LYS A 172 13.51 -7.36 10.65
C LYS A 172 12.29 -6.86 11.42
N ILE A 173 11.55 -5.89 10.90
CA ILE A 173 10.42 -5.24 11.59
C ILE A 173 9.16 -6.10 11.52
N PHE A 174 8.88 -6.73 10.37
CA PHE A 174 7.63 -7.44 10.12
C PHE A 174 7.77 -8.97 10.11
N GLY A 175 9.00 -9.49 10.24
CA GLY A 175 9.32 -10.92 10.12
C GLY A 175 9.38 -11.42 8.67
N ARG A 176 9.10 -10.55 7.70
CA ARG A 176 9.12 -10.86 6.25
C ARG A 176 9.16 -9.59 5.42
N TYR A 177 9.39 -9.75 4.12
CA TYR A 177 9.20 -8.66 3.15
C TYR A 177 7.70 -8.35 2.98
N VAL A 178 7.38 -7.05 2.93
CA VAL A 178 5.99 -6.56 2.85
C VAL A 178 5.66 -5.95 1.49
N SER A 179 6.66 -5.57 0.70
CA SER A 179 6.49 -5.19 -0.71
C SER A 179 6.82 -6.34 -1.65
N ARG A 180 6.05 -6.46 -2.74
CA ARG A 180 6.30 -7.40 -3.84
C ARG A 180 7.28 -6.78 -4.82
N PRO A 181 8.42 -7.43 -5.13
CA PRO A 181 9.26 -7.02 -6.25
C PRO A 181 8.45 -7.08 -7.55
N TRP A 182 8.59 -6.06 -8.39
CA TRP A 182 7.87 -5.93 -9.66
C TRP A 182 8.09 -7.11 -10.62
N TRP A 183 9.22 -7.80 -10.51
CA TRP A 183 9.62 -8.92 -11.36
C TRP A 183 9.25 -10.32 -10.82
N ALA A 184 8.65 -10.44 -9.63
CA ALA A 184 8.41 -11.73 -8.98
C ALA A 184 6.96 -12.24 -9.18
N PRO A 185 6.71 -13.25 -10.05
CA PRO A 185 5.35 -13.70 -10.34
C PRO A 185 4.65 -14.32 -9.14
N GLY A 186 3.32 -14.26 -9.12
CA GLY A 186 2.50 -14.73 -7.98
C GLY A 186 2.68 -16.21 -7.64
N VAL A 187 3.03 -17.04 -8.63
CA VAL A 187 3.20 -18.50 -8.50
C VAL A 187 4.48 -18.85 -7.74
N ALA A 188 5.61 -18.20 -8.08
CA ALA A 188 6.90 -18.39 -7.41
C ALA A 188 6.83 -18.15 -5.90
N ARG A 189 5.98 -17.22 -5.47
CA ARG A 189 5.76 -16.90 -4.04
C ARG A 189 4.78 -17.82 -3.33
N ARG A 190 3.78 -18.40 -4.03
CA ARG A 190 2.91 -19.43 -3.42
C ARG A 190 3.72 -20.69 -3.13
N LEU A 191 4.65 -21.04 -4.03
CA LEU A 191 5.68 -22.05 -3.80
C LEU A 191 6.63 -21.65 -2.66
N GLY A 192 7.17 -20.43 -2.66
CA GLY A 192 8.04 -19.96 -1.57
C GLY A 192 7.38 -20.01 -0.18
N ARG A 193 6.13 -19.53 -0.05
CA ARG A 193 5.36 -19.62 1.21
C ARG A 193 5.06 -21.06 1.61
N TRP A 194 4.76 -21.92 0.65
CA TRP A 194 4.56 -23.35 0.90
C TRP A 194 5.86 -23.99 1.40
N ILE A 195 6.99 -23.75 0.72
CA ILE A 195 8.32 -24.23 1.11
C ILE A 195 8.72 -23.73 2.51
N SER A 196 8.41 -22.48 2.86
CA SER A 196 8.67 -21.95 4.22
C SER A 196 7.72 -22.48 5.29
N SER A 197 6.58 -23.08 4.90
CA SER A 197 5.59 -23.67 5.82
C SER A 197 5.79 -25.18 6.04
N VAL A 198 6.58 -25.84 5.19
CA VAL A 198 6.96 -27.25 5.36
C VAL A 198 8.18 -27.30 6.27
N GLY A 199 8.06 -27.94 7.43
CA GLY A 199 9.16 -28.05 8.39
C GLY A 199 10.40 -28.75 7.80
N PRO A 200 11.60 -28.55 8.39
CA PRO A 200 12.87 -29.02 7.84
C PRO A 200 13.02 -30.56 7.74
N GLY A 201 12.01 -31.33 8.16
CA GLY A 201 12.00 -32.80 8.13
C GLY A 201 11.71 -33.44 6.77
N LEU A 202 11.42 -32.67 5.72
CA LEU A 202 11.15 -33.16 4.36
C LEU A 202 12.29 -32.83 3.36
N TRP A 203 13.49 -32.53 3.86
CA TRP A 203 14.70 -32.27 3.06
C TRP A 203 15.62 -33.50 2.91
N GLY A 204 15.04 -34.69 2.95
CA GLY A 204 15.71 -35.94 2.59
C GLY A 204 15.52 -36.28 1.12
N GLY A 205 16.37 -35.75 0.22
CA GLY A 205 16.60 -36.38 -1.09
C GLY A 205 15.97 -35.73 -2.33
N TRP A 206 16.30 -34.47 -2.65
CA TRP A 206 16.23 -33.96 -4.03
C TRP A 206 17.30 -32.87 -4.22
N LYS A 207 18.56 -33.27 -4.19
CA LYS A 207 19.71 -32.35 -4.19
C LYS A 207 20.08 -31.93 -5.61
N SER A 208 19.37 -30.97 -6.18
CA SER A 208 20.02 -29.97 -7.03
C SER A 208 19.15 -28.73 -7.17
N PRO A 209 19.61 -27.54 -6.71
CA PRO A 209 18.92 -26.28 -6.96
C PRO A 209 18.65 -26.07 -8.46
N LEU A 210 19.58 -26.54 -9.32
CA LEU A 210 19.52 -26.50 -10.78
C LEU A 210 18.26 -27.13 -11.37
N PHE A 211 17.69 -28.15 -10.72
CA PHE A 211 16.51 -28.83 -11.23
C PHE A 211 15.28 -27.92 -11.25
N TRP A 212 15.19 -26.96 -10.33
CA TRP A 212 14.09 -25.99 -10.28
C TRP A 212 14.35 -24.74 -11.11
N PHE A 213 15.62 -24.42 -11.40
CA PHE A 213 15.97 -23.23 -12.19
C PHE A 213 15.53 -23.32 -13.66
N ILE A 214 15.62 -24.50 -14.27
CA ILE A 214 15.24 -24.72 -15.67
C ILE A 214 13.73 -24.50 -15.91
N PRO A 215 12.80 -25.17 -15.18
CA PRO A 215 11.38 -24.91 -15.35
C PRO A 215 10.98 -23.49 -14.91
N PHE A 216 11.69 -22.92 -13.92
CA PHE A 216 11.48 -21.53 -13.50
C PHE A 216 11.87 -20.53 -14.60
N LEU A 217 13.00 -20.73 -15.29
CA LEU A 217 13.42 -19.90 -16.41
C LEU A 217 12.48 -20.02 -17.60
N ILE A 218 12.04 -21.23 -17.94
CA ILE A 218 11.05 -21.47 -19.01
C ILE A 218 9.72 -20.76 -18.67
N LEU A 219 9.29 -20.80 -17.41
CA LEU A 219 8.11 -20.06 -16.96
C LEU A 219 8.32 -18.54 -17.03
N MET A 220 9.50 -18.03 -16.68
CA MET A 220 9.82 -16.60 -16.82
C MET A 220 9.81 -16.13 -18.28
N THR A 221 10.33 -16.92 -19.22
CA THR A 221 10.28 -16.56 -20.65
C THR A 221 8.86 -16.56 -21.20
N ILE A 222 8.01 -17.52 -20.80
CA ILE A 222 6.59 -17.54 -21.20
C ILE A 222 5.84 -16.31 -20.62
N LEU A 223 6.10 -15.93 -19.37
CA LEU A 223 5.51 -14.74 -18.76
C LEU A 223 6.03 -13.43 -19.36
N ALA A 224 7.30 -13.36 -19.75
CA ALA A 224 7.86 -12.18 -20.43
C ALA A 224 7.27 -11.99 -21.83
N TRP A 225 6.93 -13.08 -22.53
CA TRP A 225 6.31 -13.03 -23.85
C TRP A 225 4.81 -12.67 -23.85
N THR A 226 4.14 -12.77 -22.70
CA THR A 226 2.70 -12.48 -22.60
C THR A 226 2.37 -11.07 -22.12
N ASP A 227 3.38 -10.26 -21.77
CA ASP A 227 3.21 -8.84 -21.42
C ASP A 227 3.34 -7.89 -22.64
N ASP A 228 3.69 -8.42 -23.83
CA ASP A 228 3.86 -7.65 -25.08
C ASP A 228 2.70 -7.81 -26.10
N ASP A 229 1.55 -8.35 -25.69
CA ASP A 229 0.34 -8.25 -26.52
C ASP A 229 -0.36 -6.92 -26.25
N ASP A 230 0.11 -5.93 -26.99
CA ASP A 230 -0.53 -4.64 -27.26
C ASP A 230 -2.01 -4.87 -27.64
N PHE A 231 -2.90 -4.54 -26.71
CA PHE A 231 -4.34 -4.64 -26.88
C PHE A 231 -4.82 -3.48 -27.77
N ASN A 232 -4.69 -3.63 -29.09
CA ASN A 232 -5.41 -2.81 -30.07
C ASN A 232 -6.90 -3.16 -30.03
N PRO A 233 -7.82 -2.21 -29.79
CA PRO A 233 -9.24 -2.43 -30.02
C PRO A 233 -9.59 -1.99 -31.44
N ALA A 234 -9.71 -2.94 -32.37
CA ALA A 234 -10.40 -2.73 -33.63
C ALA A 234 -11.22 -3.98 -33.99
N GLU A 235 -12.50 -3.74 -34.19
CA GLU A 235 -13.50 -4.49 -34.97
C GLU A 235 -13.18 -5.94 -35.37
N ASP A 236 -13.98 -6.90 -34.91
CA ASP A 236 -15.17 -7.40 -35.63
C ASP A 236 -15.66 -8.75 -35.06
N GLY A 237 -16.98 -8.91 -35.02
CA GLY A 237 -17.66 -10.20 -35.17
C GLY A 237 -17.62 -11.24 -34.04
N SER A 238 -18.50 -11.13 -33.03
CA SER A 238 -19.26 -12.32 -32.62
C SER A 238 -20.64 -11.98 -32.04
N VAL A 239 -21.63 -12.61 -32.68
CA VAL A 239 -23.07 -12.45 -32.49
C VAL A 239 -23.50 -12.97 -31.12
N PHE A 240 -23.85 -12.06 -30.21
CA PHE A 240 -24.69 -12.41 -29.07
C PHE A 240 -26.16 -12.23 -29.44
N ARG A 241 -26.85 -13.36 -29.63
CA ARG A 241 -28.31 -13.48 -29.67
C ARG A 241 -28.86 -12.96 -28.32
N ASN A 242 -29.32 -11.73 -28.33
CA ASN A 242 -30.16 -11.16 -27.28
C ASN A 242 -31.55 -11.84 -27.36
N ARG A 243 -31.94 -12.63 -26.37
CA ARG A 243 -33.34 -13.01 -26.19
C ARG A 243 -34.04 -11.85 -25.50
N SER A 244 -34.79 -11.07 -26.28
CA SER A 244 -35.74 -10.10 -25.75
C SER A 244 -36.92 -10.84 -25.12
N VAL A 245 -37.14 -10.60 -23.82
CA VAL A 245 -38.40 -10.91 -23.14
C VAL A 245 -39.34 -9.74 -23.48
N TYR A 246 -40.24 -9.96 -24.44
CA TYR A 246 -41.37 -9.06 -24.66
C TYR A 246 -42.58 -9.65 -23.94
N GLY A 247 -43.10 -8.90 -22.97
CA GLY A 247 -44.42 -9.10 -22.40
C GLY A 247 -45.50 -8.42 -23.27
N GLY A 248 -46.74 -8.86 -23.04
CA GLY A 248 -47.98 -8.37 -23.66
C GLY A 248 -48.44 -9.29 -24.79
N GLY A 249 -49.67 -9.83 -24.84
CA GLY A 249 -50.90 -9.60 -24.10
C GLY A 249 -52.07 -9.73 -25.09
N GLY A 250 -53.11 -10.49 -24.74
CA GLY A 250 -54.49 -10.28 -25.24
C GLY A 250 -55.10 -11.28 -26.24
N GLY A 251 -56.32 -11.73 -25.91
CA GLY A 251 -57.38 -12.29 -26.79
C GLY A 251 -57.25 -13.79 -27.10
N GLY A 252 -58.21 -14.69 -26.88
CA GLY A 252 -59.67 -14.57 -26.85
C GLY A 252 -60.26 -15.29 -28.06
N VAL A 253 -61.26 -16.16 -27.82
CA VAL A 253 -62.16 -16.86 -28.78
C VAL A 253 -61.47 -17.96 -29.63
N GLY A 254 -61.88 -19.22 -29.70
CA GLY A 254 -63.18 -19.88 -29.53
C GLY A 254 -63.50 -20.63 -30.83
N LYS A 255 -63.55 -21.96 -30.77
CA LYS A 255 -64.38 -22.87 -31.58
C LYS A 255 -64.23 -24.28 -31.03
#